data_AF-A0A3C0J1J9-F1
#
_entry.id   AF-A0A3C0J1J9-F1
#
_cell.length_a   1.000
_cell.length_b   1.000
_cell.length_c   1.000
_cell.angle_alpha   90.00
_cell.angle_beta   90.00
_cell.angle_gamma   90.00
#
_symmetry.space_group_name_H-M   'P 1'
#
loop_
_entity.id
_entity.type
_entity.pdbx_description
1 polymer ?
#
loop_
_entity_poly.entity_id
_entity_poly.type
_entity_poly.pdbx_seq_one_letter_code
_entity_poly.pdbx_strand_id
1 'polypeptide(L)'
;MRCTGNAVTVGTNTGGALLTGNPGLLRLPYSGLRVRIPTMIWMDYEMRNLDGEGYSPDFWVHPDLAAARAVMFARRYLEQRMSGR
;
A
#
# COMPACT_ATOMS: atom_id res chain seq x y z
N MET A 1 -7.90 -3.84 2.34
CA MET A 1 -7.49 -3.60 3.75
C MET A 1 -7.88 -2.19 4.22
N ARG A 2 -7.61 -1.11 3.46
CA ARG A 2 -8.17 0.23 3.79
C ARG A 2 -9.68 0.35 3.54
N CYS A 3 -10.15 -0.15 2.40
CA CYS A 3 -11.56 -0.10 1.99
C CYS A 3 -12.55 -0.77 2.97
N THR A 4 -12.06 -1.64 3.85
CA THR A 4 -12.87 -2.31 4.88
C THR A 4 -13.02 -1.48 6.16
N GLY A 5 -12.29 -0.36 6.31
CA GLY A 5 -12.39 0.55 7.46
C GLY A 5 -11.95 -0.07 8.81
N ASN A 6 -11.34 -1.25 8.79
CA ASN A 6 -10.98 -2.03 9.97
C ASN A 6 -9.48 -1.96 10.31
N ALA A 7 -8.72 -1.19 9.54
CA ALA A 7 -7.30 -1.01 9.72
C ALA A 7 -6.95 0.47 9.55
N VAL A 8 -5.91 0.88 10.27
CA VAL A 8 -5.29 2.20 10.16
C VAL A 8 -3.90 2.02 9.55
N THR A 9 -3.53 2.92 8.66
CA THR A 9 -2.24 2.94 7.98
C THR A 9 -1.30 3.97 8.61
N VAL A 10 -0.05 3.57 8.87
CA VAL A 10 0.97 4.40 9.53
C VAL A 10 2.25 4.34 8.72
N GLY A 11 2.84 5.50 8.41
CA GLY A 11 4.10 5.59 7.69
C GLY A 11 4.11 6.76 6.71
N THR A 12 4.65 6.52 5.52
CA THR A 12 4.66 7.48 4.40
C THR A 12 3.75 7.00 3.28
N ASN A 13 3.51 7.87 2.30
CA ASN A 13 2.84 7.46 1.07
C ASN A 13 3.60 6.30 0.38
N THR A 14 2.85 5.40 -0.24
CA THR A 14 3.42 4.31 -1.04
C THR A 14 3.87 4.83 -2.41
N GLY A 15 4.69 4.05 -3.12
CA GLY A 15 5.26 4.49 -4.40
C GLY A 15 4.32 4.48 -5.61
N GLY A 16 3.06 4.07 -5.47
CA GLY A 16 2.11 4.06 -6.58
C GLY A 16 2.54 3.16 -7.75
N ALA A 17 2.69 1.86 -7.50
CA ALA A 17 2.94 0.85 -8.53
C ALA A 17 1.82 -0.19 -8.48
N LEU A 18 0.62 0.22 -8.88
CA LEU A 18 -0.61 -0.54 -8.65
C LEU A 18 -1.11 -1.19 -9.94
N LEU A 19 -1.28 -0.42 -11.01
CA LEU A 19 -2.09 -0.81 -12.18
C LEU A 19 -1.62 -2.11 -12.83
N THR A 20 -0.30 -2.26 -12.93
CA THR A 20 0.35 -3.34 -13.67
C THR A 20 0.82 -4.46 -12.73
N GLY A 21 -0.13 -5.32 -12.35
CA GLY A 21 0.15 -6.50 -11.54
C GLY A 21 0.89 -7.58 -12.32
N ASN A 22 1.89 -8.18 -11.67
CA ASN A 22 2.61 -9.38 -12.14
C ASN A 22 3.07 -9.31 -13.62
N PRO A 23 3.98 -8.38 -13.98
CA PRO A 23 4.45 -8.28 -15.35
C PRO A 23 5.28 -9.52 -15.72
N GLY A 24 4.79 -10.28 -16.70
CA GLY A 24 5.51 -11.38 -17.32
C GLY A 24 6.69 -10.84 -18.14
N LEU A 25 7.83 -11.53 -18.07
CA LEU A 25 9.00 -11.20 -18.89
C LEU A 25 8.94 -12.00 -20.19
N LEU A 26 8.80 -11.31 -21.31
CA LEU A 26 8.79 -11.92 -22.64
C LEU A 26 10.02 -11.49 -23.43
N ARG A 27 10.56 -12.40 -24.26
CA ARG A 27 11.58 -12.07 -25.24
C ARG A 27 10.96 -12.03 -26.63
N LEU A 28 11.10 -10.90 -27.32
CA LEU A 28 10.57 -10.75 -28.68
C LEU A 28 11.32 -11.67 -29.64
N PRO A 29 10.61 -12.42 -30.51
CA PRO A 29 11.20 -13.51 -31.30
C PRO A 29 12.21 -13.03 -32.34
N TYR A 30 12.04 -11.84 -32.91
CA TYR A 30 12.87 -11.35 -34.02
C TYR A 30 13.95 -10.36 -33.61
N SER A 31 13.71 -9.55 -32.58
CA SER A 31 14.69 -8.55 -32.09
C SER A 31 15.48 -9.04 -30.87
N GLY A 32 15.01 -10.10 -30.20
CA GLY A 32 15.61 -10.58 -28.96
C GLY A 32 15.45 -9.64 -27.77
N LEU A 33 14.74 -8.52 -27.92
CA LEU A 33 14.47 -7.56 -26.85
C LEU A 33 13.62 -8.19 -25.75
N ARG A 34 13.92 -7.83 -24.50
CA ARG A 34 13.14 -8.24 -23.33
C ARG A 34 12.12 -7.16 -23.00
N VAL A 35 10.85 -7.56 -22.92
CA VAL A 35 9.73 -6.68 -22.57
C VAL A 35 9.02 -7.22 -21.34
N ARG A 36 8.55 -6.31 -20.48
CA ARG A 36 7.70 -6.63 -19.33
C ARG A 36 6.27 -6.30 -19.71
N ILE A 37 5.43 -7.31 -19.81
CA ILE A 37 4.02 -7.16 -20.19
C ILE A 37 3.15 -7.51 -18.98
N PRO A 38 2.32 -6.58 -18.49
CA PRO A 38 1.38 -6.85 -17.41
C PRO A 38 0.41 -7.97 -17.81
N THR A 39 0.23 -8.97 -16.95
CA THR A 39 -0.78 -10.03 -17.18
C THR A 39 -2.06 -9.80 -16.38
N MET A 40 -2.09 -8.76 -15.53
CA MET A 40 -3.22 -8.41 -14.69
C MET A 40 -3.36 -6.90 -14.60
N ILE A 41 -4.61 -6.45 -14.49
CA ILE A 41 -4.97 -5.06 -14.17
C ILE A 41 -5.46 -5.05 -12.73
N TRP A 42 -4.86 -4.18 -11.91
CA TRP A 42 -5.28 -3.94 -10.54
C TRP A 42 -5.75 -2.49 -10.40
N MET A 43 -6.90 -2.28 -9.76
CA MET A 43 -7.40 -0.95 -9.43
C MET A 43 -7.76 -0.90 -7.96
N ASP A 44 -7.82 0.31 -7.40
CA ASP A 44 -8.32 0.48 -6.04
C ASP A 44 -9.84 0.23 -5.96
N TYR A 45 -10.42 0.29 -4.75
CA TYR A 45 -11.85 0.04 -4.55
C TYR A 45 -12.75 1.07 -5.24
N GLU A 46 -12.21 2.23 -5.62
CA GLU A 46 -12.89 3.31 -6.34
C GLU A 46 -12.61 3.26 -7.84
N MET A 47 -11.99 2.15 -8.32
CA MET A 47 -11.58 1.97 -9.71
C MET A 47 -10.62 3.05 -10.21
N ARG A 48 -9.81 3.62 -9.30
CA ARG A 48 -8.81 4.63 -9.64
C ARG A 48 -7.48 3.98 -9.98
N ASN A 49 -6.79 4.62 -10.92
CA ASN A 49 -5.37 4.39 -11.14
C ASN A 49 -4.58 5.22 -10.12
N LEU A 50 -3.83 4.56 -9.25
CA LEU A 50 -2.96 5.20 -8.27
C LEU A 50 -1.47 5.09 -8.65
N ASP A 51 -1.17 4.82 -9.91
CA ASP A 51 0.20 4.83 -10.40
C ASP A 51 0.82 6.21 -10.26
N GLY A 52 2.01 6.28 -9.67
CA GLY A 52 2.70 7.53 -9.34
C GLY A 52 2.11 8.30 -8.15
N GLU A 53 0.90 7.96 -7.70
CA GLU A 53 0.24 8.62 -6.56
C GLU A 53 0.38 7.81 -5.27
N GLY A 54 0.16 6.50 -5.30
CA GLY A 54 0.22 5.65 -4.11
C GLY A 54 -0.99 5.75 -3.18
N TYR A 55 -0.81 5.24 -1.96
CA TYR A 55 -1.80 5.29 -0.88
C TYR A 55 -1.29 6.15 0.26
N SER A 56 -1.92 7.32 0.45
CA SER A 56 -1.64 8.20 1.59
C SER A 56 -2.00 7.52 2.92
N PRO A 57 -1.11 7.57 3.93
CA PRO A 57 -1.36 6.99 5.24
C PRO A 57 -2.34 7.84 6.05
N ASP A 58 -3.00 7.21 7.03
CA ASP A 58 -3.85 7.92 8.02
C ASP A 58 -2.97 8.67 9.04
N PHE A 59 -1.82 8.10 9.40
CA PHE A 59 -0.82 8.74 10.25
C PHE A 59 0.53 8.85 9.54
N TRP A 60 0.94 10.09 9.26
CA TRP A 60 2.23 10.40 8.65
C TRP A 60 3.36 10.27 9.67
N VAL A 61 4.26 9.33 9.43
CA VAL A 61 5.39 9.00 10.30
C VAL A 61 6.60 8.67 9.44
N HIS A 62 7.80 9.06 9.90
CA HIS A 62 9.05 8.62 9.28
C HIS A 62 9.09 7.08 9.17
N PRO A 63 9.48 6.48 8.03
CA PRO A 63 9.36 5.03 7.79
C PRO A 63 10.06 4.20 8.88
N ASP A 64 11.25 4.62 9.32
CA ASP A 64 12.01 3.93 10.38
C ASP A 64 11.31 3.91 11.74
N LEU A 65 10.37 4.83 11.98
CA LEU A 65 9.62 4.95 13.22
C LEU A 65 8.21 4.38 13.12
N ALA A 66 7.73 4.03 11.91
CA ALA A 66 6.34 3.67 11.66
C ALA A 66 5.88 2.50 12.54
N ALA A 67 6.70 1.43 12.63
CA ALA A 67 6.38 0.25 13.45
C ALA A 67 6.29 0.60 14.95
N ALA A 68 7.29 1.30 15.48
CA ALA A 68 7.31 1.70 16.89
C ALA A 68 6.11 2.61 17.25
N ARG A 69 5.78 3.56 16.37
CA ARG A 69 4.64 4.46 16.55
C ARG A 69 3.31 3.72 16.45
N ALA A 70 3.16 2.76 15.54
CA ALA A 70 1.96 1.92 15.44
C ALA A 70 1.73 1.10 16.71
N VAL A 71 2.78 0.49 17.27
CA VAL A 71 2.70 -0.26 18.55
C VAL A 71 2.30 0.65 19.71
N MET A 72 2.92 1.83 19.82
CA MET A 72 2.55 2.81 20.86
C MET A 72 1.09 3.27 20.73
N PHE A 73 0.64 3.54 19.50
CA PHE A 73 -0.76 3.90 19.24
C PHE A 73 -1.71 2.80 19.69
N ALA A 74 -1.45 1.55 19.30
CA ALA A 74 -2.29 0.41 19.66
C ALA A 74 -2.39 0.21 21.19
N ARG A 75 -1.26 0.31 21.92
CA ARG A 75 -1.24 0.20 23.38
C ARG A 75 -2.09 1.28 24.04
N ARG A 76 -1.86 2.54 23.67
CA ARG A 76 -2.62 3.67 24.21
C ARG A 76 -4.11 3.56 23.91
N TYR A 77 -4.47 3.12 22.70
CA TYR A 77 -5.87 2.91 22.34
C TYR A 77 -6.55 1.85 23.21
N LEU A 78 -5.86 0.74 23.49
CA LEU A 78 -6.37 -0.31 24.37
C LEU A 78 -6.52 0.18 25.82
N GLU A 79 -5.54 0.90 26.35
CA GLU A 79 -5.59 1.48 27.70
C GLU A 79 -6.78 2.43 27.86
N GLN A 80 -6.99 3.34 26.91
CA GLN A 80 -8.14 4.26 26.91
C GLN A 80 -9.47 3.52 26.83
N ARG A 81 -9.53 2.45 26.03
CA ARG A 81 -10.73 1.63 25.88
C ARG A 81 -11.04 0.78 27.11
N MET A 82 -10.02 0.42 27.89
CA MET A 82 -10.17 -0.31 29.16
C MET A 82 -10.48 0.63 30.35
N SER A 83 -9.98 1.87 30.33
CA SER A 83 -10.24 2.86 31.39
C SER A 83 -11.60 3.56 31.27
N GLY A 84 -12.25 3.51 30.10
CA GLY A 84 -13.57 4.10 29.85
C GLY A 84 -14.74 3.14 30.11
N ARG A 85 -14.57 2.12 30.95
CA ARG A 85 -15.58 1.13 31.30
C ARG A 85 -15.75 1.05 32.81
#